data_AF-A0A3D3I3A9-F1
#
_entry.id   AF-A0A3D3I3A9-F1
#
_cell.length_a   1.000
_cell.length_b   1.000
_cell.length_c   1.000
_cell.angle_alpha   90.00
_cell.angle_beta   90.00
_cell.angle_gamma   90.00
#
_symmetry.space_group_name_H-M   'P 1'
#
loop_
_entity.id
_entity.type
_entity.pdbx_description
1 polymer ?
#
loop_
_entity_poly.entity_id
_entity_poly.type
_entity_poly.pdbx_seq_one_letter_code
_entity_poly.pdbx_strand_id
1 'polypeptide(L)'
;EIWTSLSGCDGFTVLADPNDWTTVYTESQGGAVQRVDQLRGGGRSIRPRGTGFRWNWHTPIALSPFNSRTVYVGSQFLHRSMDRGDNWETISPDLTTNDPKKQVVPQGDIQSTAENHTTIVSIAESPRTPGVIWVGTDDG
;
A
#
# COMPACT_ATOMS: atom_id res chain seq x y z
N GLU A 1 31.14 0.28 6.75
CA GLU A 1 29.81 0.58 6.20
C GLU A 1 28.79 0.33 7.31
N ILE A 2 27.96 1.31 7.65
CA ILE A 2 26.96 1.21 8.73
C ILE A 2 25.60 1.18 8.05
N TRP A 3 24.87 0.08 8.22
CA TRP A 3 23.49 -0.06 7.75
C TRP A 3 22.53 0.47 8.82
N THR A 4 21.51 1.22 8.40
CA THR A 4 20.48 1.75 9.29
C THR A 4 19.12 1.17 8.91
N SER A 5 18.44 0.57 9.89
CA SER A 5 17.08 0.06 9.69
C SER A 5 16.10 1.22 9.51
N LEU A 6 15.32 1.17 8.42
CA LEU A 6 14.33 2.22 8.07
C LEU A 6 12.98 2.00 8.75
N SER A 7 12.55 0.75 8.85
CA SER A 7 11.33 0.33 9.57
C SER A 7 11.50 -1.07 10.14
N GLY A 8 10.60 -1.48 11.04
CA GLY A 8 10.56 -2.83 11.61
C GLY A 8 9.47 -3.70 10.99
N CYS A 9 9.06 -4.76 11.71
CA CYS A 9 8.10 -5.79 11.29
C CYS A 9 8.68 -6.71 10.20
N ASP A 10 7.85 -7.42 9.41
CA ASP A 10 8.38 -8.39 8.43
C ASP A 10 9.09 -7.69 7.26
N GLY A 11 8.70 -6.44 6.96
CA GLY A 11 9.30 -5.60 5.93
C GLY A 11 9.12 -6.16 4.52
N PHE A 12 8.27 -5.50 3.71
CA PHE A 12 8.05 -5.90 2.32
C PHE A 12 8.56 -4.82 1.37
N THR A 13 7.67 -3.99 0.83
CA THR A 13 8.03 -3.00 -0.18
C THR A 13 8.64 -1.76 0.45
N VAL A 14 9.78 -1.32 -0.09
CA VAL A 14 10.45 -0.06 0.28
C VAL A 14 10.61 0.79 -0.98
N LEU A 15 10.10 2.02 -0.96
CA LEU A 15 10.17 2.97 -2.08
C LEU A 15 10.84 4.26 -1.60
N ALA A 16 11.97 4.64 -2.20
CA ALA A 16 12.56 5.95 -1.99
C ALA A 16 11.86 6.99 -2.89
N ASP A 17 11.60 8.18 -2.36
CA ASP A 17 11.11 9.28 -3.20
C ASP A 17 12.22 9.76 -4.16
N PRO A 18 11.98 9.77 -5.48
CA PRO A 18 13.01 10.14 -6.46
C PRO A 18 13.41 11.62 -6.42
N ASN A 19 12.58 12.49 -5.84
CA ASN A 19 12.82 13.94 -5.74
C ASN A 19 13.14 14.41 -4.31
N ASP A 20 13.02 13.54 -3.32
CA ASP A 20 13.33 13.82 -1.92
C ASP A 20 14.00 12.61 -1.29
N TRP A 21 15.32 12.58 -1.35
CA TRP A 21 16.14 11.49 -0.83
C TRP A 21 15.93 11.21 0.67
N THR A 22 15.38 12.16 1.43
CA THR A 22 15.12 11.97 2.86
C THR A 22 13.83 11.21 3.13
N THR A 23 12.91 11.15 2.16
CA THR A 23 11.62 10.47 2.30
C THR A 23 11.69 9.06 1.73
N VAL A 24 11.34 8.08 2.56
CA VAL A 24 11.16 6.68 2.17
C VAL A 24 9.78 6.19 2.59
N TYR A 25 9.15 5.38 1.76
CA TYR A 25 7.92 4.68 2.08
C TYR A 25 8.24 3.22 2.35
N THR A 26 7.66 2.67 3.40
CA THR A 26 7.80 1.27 3.76
C THR A 26 6.43 0.65 3.94
N GLU A 27 6.32 -0.63 3.62
CA GLU A 27 5.11 -1.40 3.83
C GLU A 27 5.43 -2.69 4.60
N SER A 28 4.49 -3.05 5.47
CA SER A 28 4.50 -4.26 6.26
C SER A 28 3.06 -4.81 6.39
N GLN A 29 2.93 -5.99 7.01
CA GLN A 29 1.74 -6.83 7.00
C GLN A 29 0.41 -6.08 7.11
N GLY A 30 -0.53 -6.47 6.27
CA GLY A 30 -1.92 -6.02 6.37
C GLY A 30 -2.10 -4.54 6.04
N GLY A 31 -1.29 -4.01 5.11
CA GLY A 31 -1.37 -2.63 4.67
C GLY A 31 -0.81 -1.64 5.67
N ALA A 32 0.11 -2.08 6.54
CA ALA A 32 0.83 -1.19 7.45
C ALA A 32 1.88 -0.38 6.66
N VAL A 33 1.39 0.66 5.99
CA VAL A 33 2.22 1.58 5.21
C VAL A 33 2.70 2.74 6.09
N GLN A 34 3.99 3.06 5.99
CA GLN A 34 4.64 4.15 6.69
C GLN A 34 5.45 5.03 5.74
N ARG A 35 5.56 6.32 6.11
CA ARG A 35 6.51 7.27 5.54
C ARG A 35 7.58 7.57 6.58
N VAL A 36 8.84 7.37 6.23
CA VAL A 36 10.02 7.52 7.08
C VAL A 36 10.83 8.72 6.60
N ASP A 37 11.24 9.58 7.54
CA ASP A 37 12.23 10.64 7.31
C ASP A 37 13.61 10.11 7.74
N GLN A 38 14.49 9.88 6.78
CA GLN A 38 15.82 9.29 7.00
C GLN A 38 16.73 10.17 7.86
N LEU A 39 16.53 11.49 7.87
CA LEU A 39 17.38 12.42 8.63
C LEU A 39 16.96 12.49 10.10
N ARG A 40 15.65 12.54 10.35
CA ARG A 40 15.11 12.72 11.69
C ARG A 40 14.95 11.41 12.44
N GLY A 41 14.90 10.30 11.72
CA GLY A 41 14.54 9.00 12.25
C GLY A 41 13.04 8.95 12.58
N GLY A 42 12.44 7.76 12.41
CA GLY A 42 11.04 7.52 12.73
C GLY A 42 10.11 7.50 11.52
N GLY A 43 9.13 6.60 11.58
CA GLY A 43 8.10 6.42 10.57
C GLY A 43 6.74 6.92 11.05
N ARG A 44 6.03 7.64 10.19
CA ARG A 44 4.62 7.98 10.38
C ARG A 44 3.78 7.01 9.57
N SER A 45 2.78 6.38 10.20
CA SER A 45 1.81 5.60 9.43
C SER A 45 1.01 6.52 8.50
N ILE A 46 0.95 6.12 7.23
CA ILE A 46 0.18 6.77 6.18
C ILE A 46 -0.88 5.83 5.61
N ARG A 47 -1.24 4.76 6.32
CA ARG A 47 -2.27 3.83 5.86
C ARG A 47 -3.62 4.57 5.69
N PRO A 48 -4.31 4.41 4.55
CA PRO A 48 -5.66 4.94 4.36
C PRO A 48 -6.60 4.52 5.49
N ARG A 49 -7.35 5.48 6.03
CA ARG A 49 -8.32 5.23 7.13
C ARG A 49 -9.73 5.11 6.57
N GLY A 50 -10.45 4.11 7.05
CA GLY A 50 -11.83 3.83 6.66
C GLY A 50 -12.31 2.51 7.26
N THR A 51 -13.60 2.23 7.11
CA THR A 51 -14.21 0.96 7.54
C THR A 51 -14.42 0.04 6.35
N GLY A 52 -14.38 -1.27 6.57
CA GLY A 52 -14.64 -2.27 5.52
C GLY A 52 -13.51 -2.46 4.50
N PHE A 53 -12.34 -1.83 4.68
CA PHE A 53 -11.20 -2.08 3.81
C PHE A 53 -10.57 -3.45 4.07
N ARG A 54 -10.37 -4.21 2.99
CA ARG A 54 -9.69 -5.51 3.00
C ARG A 54 -8.25 -5.30 2.55
N TRP A 55 -7.30 -5.71 3.39
CA TRP A 55 -5.88 -5.48 3.16
C TRP A 55 -5.18 -6.79 2.94
N ASN A 56 -4.39 -6.87 1.87
CA ASN A 56 -3.56 -8.03 1.64
C ASN A 56 -2.42 -8.08 2.69
N TRP A 57 -1.91 -9.28 2.96
CA TRP A 57 -0.70 -9.45 3.76
C TRP A 57 0.47 -8.65 3.19
N HIS A 58 0.69 -8.73 1.88
CA HIS A 58 1.61 -7.87 1.15
C HIS A 58 0.79 -6.86 0.35
N THR A 59 0.50 -5.71 0.96
CA THR A 59 -0.31 -4.67 0.34
C THR A 59 0.53 -3.89 -0.67
N PRO A 60 0.06 -3.71 -1.91
CA PRO A 60 0.82 -2.96 -2.89
C PRO A 60 0.81 -1.46 -2.57
N ILE A 61 2.01 -0.88 -2.63
CA ILE A 61 2.26 0.55 -2.63
C ILE A 61 3.01 0.91 -3.91
N ALA A 62 2.67 2.04 -4.53
CA ALA A 62 3.36 2.56 -5.70
C ALA A 62 3.50 4.08 -5.64
N LEU A 63 4.54 4.62 -6.28
CA LEU A 63 4.71 6.05 -6.50
C LEU A 63 4.36 6.40 -7.95
N SER A 64 3.80 7.59 -8.14
CA SER A 64 3.59 8.11 -9.50
C SER A 64 4.92 8.42 -10.17
N PRO A 65 5.13 8.02 -11.45
CA PRO A 65 6.31 8.42 -12.22
C PRO A 65 6.30 9.91 -12.60
N PHE A 66 5.15 10.60 -12.49
CA PHE A 66 5.00 12.01 -12.87
C PHE A 66 5.07 12.98 -11.70
N ASN A 67 4.70 12.53 -10.49
CA ASN A 67 4.71 13.36 -9.30
C ASN A 67 5.08 12.51 -8.07
N SER A 68 6.28 12.72 -7.52
CA SER A 68 6.73 11.91 -6.39
C SER A 68 5.95 12.14 -5.08
N ARG A 69 5.13 13.18 -5.01
CA ARG A 69 4.19 13.39 -3.89
C ARG A 69 2.96 12.48 -4.00
N THR A 70 2.71 11.90 -5.17
CA THR A 70 1.57 11.03 -5.41
C THR A 70 1.91 9.59 -5.07
N VAL A 71 1.16 9.03 -4.13
CA VAL A 71 1.32 7.66 -3.61
C VAL A 71 0.01 6.91 -3.83
N TYR A 72 0.12 5.67 -4.28
CA TYR A 72 -1.00 4.75 -4.41
C TYR A 72 -0.86 3.59 -3.44
N VAL A 73 -1.99 3.15 -2.88
CA VAL A 73 -2.08 2.00 -1.97
C VAL A 73 -3.33 1.19 -2.31
N GLY A 74 -3.23 -0.13 -2.32
CA GLY A 74 -4.33 -1.03 -2.69
C GLY A 74 -4.95 -1.76 -1.50
N SER A 75 -6.25 -1.59 -1.29
CA SER A 75 -7.05 -2.52 -0.47
C SER A 75 -7.81 -3.46 -1.43
N GLN A 76 -9.13 -3.61 -1.33
CA GLN A 76 -9.97 -3.93 -2.48
C GLN A 76 -10.23 -2.72 -3.41
N PHE A 77 -9.91 -1.53 -2.92
CA PHE A 77 -10.04 -0.26 -3.63
C PHE A 77 -8.65 0.33 -3.89
N LEU A 78 -8.52 1.11 -4.96
CA LEU A 78 -7.35 1.93 -5.22
C LEU A 78 -7.47 3.25 -4.46
N HIS A 79 -6.53 3.47 -3.55
CA HIS A 79 -6.40 4.73 -2.81
C HIS A 79 -5.26 5.55 -3.39
N ARG A 80 -5.46 6.86 -3.50
CA ARG A 80 -4.47 7.83 -3.97
C ARG A 80 -4.31 8.92 -2.92
N SER A 81 -3.07 9.24 -2.62
CA SER A 81 -2.67 10.48 -1.94
C SER A 81 -1.91 11.36 -2.93
N MET A 82 -2.10 12.67 -2.86
CA MET A 82 -1.31 13.65 -3.64
C MET A 82 -0.34 14.46 -2.76
N ASP A 83 -0.28 14.12 -1.47
CA ASP A 83 0.48 14.81 -0.44
C ASP A 83 1.29 13.84 0.42
N ARG A 84 1.93 12.85 -0.22
CA ARG A 84 2.86 11.91 0.40
C ARG A 84 2.22 11.05 1.50
N GLY A 85 0.92 10.73 1.37
CA GLY A 85 0.16 9.90 2.29
C GLY A 85 -0.44 10.64 3.49
N ASP A 86 -0.46 11.98 3.49
CA ASP A 86 -1.08 12.76 4.55
C ASP A 86 -2.61 12.74 4.46
N ASN A 87 -3.16 12.83 3.25
CA ASN A 87 -4.57 12.67 2.94
C ASN A 87 -4.78 11.64 1.83
N TRP A 88 -5.92 10.96 1.87
CA TRP A 88 -6.25 9.87 0.94
C TRP A 88 -7.62 10.08 0.31
N GLU A 89 -7.69 9.75 -0.97
CA GLU A 89 -8.91 9.66 -1.76
C GLU A 89 -9.01 8.24 -2.33
N THR A 90 -10.17 7.60 -2.17
CA THR A 90 -10.46 6.34 -2.85
C THR A 90 -10.93 6.66 -4.27
N ILE A 91 -10.17 6.25 -5.27
CA ILE A 91 -10.37 6.64 -6.68
C ILE A 91 -10.96 5.53 -7.56
N SER A 92 -11.35 4.40 -6.96
CA SER A 92 -11.97 3.29 -7.67
C SER A 92 -13.18 2.72 -6.91
N PRO A 93 -14.10 2.02 -7.60
CA PRO A 93 -14.99 1.06 -6.95
C PRO A 93 -14.19 -0.16 -6.44
N ASP A 94 -14.88 -1.14 -5.87
CA ASP A 94 -14.27 -2.44 -5.53
C ASP A 94 -13.83 -3.09 -6.83
N LEU A 95 -12.51 -3.35 -6.96
CA LEU A 95 -11.91 -3.88 -8.18
C LEU A 95 -11.81 -5.41 -8.16
N THR A 96 -12.32 -6.06 -7.11
CA THR A 96 -12.21 -7.50 -6.88
C THR A 96 -13.54 -8.19 -7.20
N THR A 97 -13.56 -9.52 -7.20
CA THR A 97 -14.82 -10.27 -7.37
C THR A 97 -15.77 -10.10 -6.18
N ASN A 98 -15.25 -9.64 -5.03
CA ASN A 98 -15.97 -9.50 -3.77
C ASN A 98 -16.75 -10.77 -3.38
N ASP A 99 -16.23 -11.96 -3.71
CA ASP A 99 -16.88 -13.24 -3.42
C ASP A 99 -16.87 -13.52 -1.90
N PRO A 100 -18.02 -13.53 -1.22
CA PRO A 100 -18.09 -13.76 0.23
C PRO A 100 -17.55 -15.14 0.64
N LYS A 101 -17.55 -16.12 -0.27
CA LYS A 101 -17.03 -17.46 0.00
C LYS A 101 -15.51 -17.48 0.12
N LYS A 102 -14.82 -16.52 -0.51
CA LYS A 102 -13.36 -16.35 -0.42
C LYS A 102 -12.95 -15.47 0.76
N GLN A 103 -13.85 -14.62 1.26
CA GLN A 103 -13.63 -13.72 2.40
C GLN A 103 -13.83 -14.38 3.77
N VAL A 104 -13.84 -15.72 3.81
CA VAL A 104 -14.04 -16.46 5.05
C VAL A 104 -12.73 -16.46 5.82
N VAL A 105 -12.70 -15.72 6.93
CA VAL A 105 -11.58 -15.79 7.88
C VAL A 105 -11.49 -17.23 8.40
N PRO A 106 -10.32 -17.89 8.34
CA PRO A 106 -10.16 -19.24 8.87
C PRO A 106 -10.61 -19.31 10.34
N GLN A 107 -11.45 -20.28 10.67
CA GLN A 107 -11.80 -20.56 12.07
C GLN A 107 -10.59 -21.20 12.76
N GLY A 108 -9.91 -20.44 13.62
CA GLY A 108 -8.76 -20.89 14.42
C GLY A 108 -8.14 -19.77 15.24
N ASP A 109 -7.16 -20.11 16.09
CA ASP A 109 -6.48 -19.19 17.01
C ASP A 109 -5.53 -18.19 16.32
N ILE A 110 -5.29 -18.34 15.01
CA ILE A 110 -4.41 -17.48 14.22
C ILE A 110 -5.26 -16.71 13.22
N GLN A 111 -5.68 -15.50 13.59
CA GLN A 111 -6.24 -14.53 12.65
C GLN A 111 -5.08 -13.67 12.14
N SER A 112 -4.59 -13.98 10.94
CA SER A 112 -3.58 -13.18 10.27
C SER A 112 -4.18 -12.46 9.05
N THR A 113 -3.43 -11.54 8.44
CA THR A 113 -3.85 -10.94 7.16
C THR A 113 -3.39 -11.77 5.95
N ALA A 114 -2.69 -12.89 6.17
CA ALA A 114 -2.18 -13.80 5.13
C ALA A 114 -3.32 -14.49 4.37
N GLU A 115 -4.44 -14.71 5.03
CA GLU A 115 -5.60 -15.39 4.49
C GLU A 115 -6.67 -14.42 3.96
N ASN A 116 -6.36 -13.11 3.91
CA ASN A 116 -7.26 -12.15 3.30
C ASN A 116 -7.26 -12.31 1.78
N HIS A 117 -8.43 -12.61 1.24
CA HIS A 117 -8.66 -12.70 -0.20
C HIS A 117 -9.51 -11.55 -0.73
N THR A 118 -9.61 -11.44 -2.05
CA THR A 118 -10.37 -10.38 -2.74
C THR A 118 -9.78 -9.01 -2.43
N THR A 119 -8.50 -8.86 -2.78
CA THR A 119 -7.66 -7.68 -2.54
C THR A 119 -6.78 -7.39 -3.76
N ILE A 120 -6.39 -6.13 -3.90
CA ILE A 120 -5.39 -5.67 -4.86
C ILE A 120 -4.01 -6.10 -4.37
N VAL A 121 -3.22 -6.70 -5.26
CA VAL A 121 -1.87 -7.22 -4.97
C VAL A 121 -0.78 -6.55 -5.81
N SER A 122 -1.15 -5.79 -6.85
CA SER A 122 -0.20 -5.01 -7.64
C SER A 122 -0.81 -3.73 -8.18
N ILE A 123 0.01 -2.67 -8.25
CA ILE A 123 -0.36 -1.35 -8.79
C ILE A 123 0.79 -0.84 -9.65
N ALA A 124 0.48 -0.33 -10.83
CA ALA A 124 1.44 0.37 -11.69
C ALA A 124 0.78 1.52 -12.45
N GLU A 125 1.27 2.75 -12.27
CA GLU A 125 0.88 3.87 -13.13
C GLU A 125 1.70 3.83 -14.44
N SER A 126 1.03 4.10 -15.57
CA SER A 126 1.66 4.17 -16.88
C SER A 126 2.73 5.27 -16.92
N PRO A 127 3.98 4.98 -17.34
CA PRO A 127 5.02 6.01 -17.45
C PRO A 127 4.80 6.94 -18.66
N ARG A 128 3.83 6.65 -19.54
CA ARG A 128 3.55 7.42 -20.76
C ARG A 128 2.33 8.32 -20.64
N THR A 129 1.37 7.95 -19.80
CA THR A 129 0.08 8.65 -19.71
C THR A 129 -0.30 8.80 -18.24
N PRO A 130 -0.25 10.02 -17.68
CA PRO A 130 -0.70 10.27 -16.31
C PRO A 130 -2.14 9.83 -16.08
N GLY A 131 -2.40 9.23 -14.93
CA GLY A 131 -3.74 8.78 -14.53
C GLY A 131 -4.19 7.45 -15.14
N VAL A 132 -3.43 6.86 -16.06
CA VAL A 132 -3.66 5.47 -16.49
C VAL A 132 -2.98 4.55 -15.49
N ILE A 133 -3.77 3.86 -14.66
CA ILE A 133 -3.28 3.01 -13.58
C ILE A 133 -3.75 1.58 -13.82
N TRP A 134 -2.81 0.64 -13.82
CA TRP A 134 -3.04 -0.78 -13.89
C TRP A 134 -3.07 -1.36 -12.49
N VAL A 135 -4.03 -2.25 -12.25
CA VAL A 135 -4.25 -2.89 -10.97
C VAL A 135 -4.41 -4.39 -11.21
N GLY A 136 -3.75 -5.20 -10.40
CA GLY A 136 -3.95 -6.65 -10.37
C GLY A 136 -4.51 -7.08 -9.02
N THR A 137 -5.52 -7.95 -9.05
CA THR A 137 -6.16 -8.55 -7.87
C THR A 137 -5.71 -9.99 -7.70
N ASP A 138 -5.90 -10.53 -6.50
CA ASP A 138 -5.60 -11.94 -6.21
C ASP A 138 -6.67 -12.90 -6.76
N ASP A 139 -7.84 -12.38 -7.17
CA ASP A 139 -9.02 -13.15 -7.52
C ASP A 139 -9.51 -12.98 -8.96
N GLY A 140 -8.80 -12.22 -9.79
CA GLY A 140 -8.99 -12.14 -11.25
C GLY A 140 -9.55 -10.82 -11.75
#